data_AF-A0A1E3BIX8-F1
#
_entry.id   AF-A0A1E3BIX8-F1
#
_cell.length_a   1.000
_cell.length_b   1.000
_cell.length_c   1.000
_cell.angle_alpha   90.00
_cell.angle_beta   90.00
_cell.angle_gamma   90.00
#
_symmetry.space_group_name_H-M   'P 1'
#
loop_
_entity.id
_entity.type
_entity.pdbx_description
1 polymer ?
#
loop_
_entity_poly.entity_id
_entity_poly.type
_entity_poly.pdbx_seq_one_letter_code
_entity_poly.pdbx_strand_id
1 'polypeptide(L)'
;MLWLVLDGGHWGAWKQESTHGHLCLPRHEVFDAEATAAYEGLKAACNSAQAPYTQNLYVLLDNQEVAQQLQGSPRGSSQHTILAFQEVANAWPTRPLRCQAIQPGQVHVHWIPGHAGIAGNEQADEQAKKGARGILAGNEQADEQAKKGARSTPQTNTPPTRYAWAHRTLKEEFWQRFQAFWAENAPQQYQDLSIGLDKRPHELSLPRATLGRLLAARSGHGDFAQYHERFGHEDTKLECSCGHPKTPHHFYYCQKGHKASPHPWGSRQVDEILRSKSGTRDLHEWLQRSHFYRTICPAH
;
A
#
# COMPACT_ATOMS: atom_id res chain seq x y z
N MET A 1 -10.14 -13.49 -14.74
CA MET A 1 -10.45 -14.14 -16.05
C MET A 1 -11.48 -13.28 -16.75
N LEU A 2 -11.50 -13.21 -18.07
CA LEU A 2 -12.16 -12.15 -18.83
C LEU A 2 -13.34 -12.69 -19.66
N TRP A 3 -14.45 -11.96 -19.73
CA TRP A 3 -15.54 -12.26 -20.67
C TRP A 3 -15.22 -11.71 -22.05
N LEU A 4 -15.42 -12.55 -23.05
CA LEU A 4 -15.31 -12.21 -24.47
C LEU A 4 -16.71 -12.24 -25.04
N VAL A 5 -17.28 -11.06 -25.32
CA VAL A 5 -18.55 -10.97 -26.03
C VAL A 5 -18.22 -10.97 -27.52
N LEU A 6 -18.68 -12.00 -28.20
CA LEU A 6 -18.62 -12.13 -29.66
C LEU A 6 -19.93 -11.58 -30.22
N ASP A 7 -19.85 -10.45 -30.92
CA ASP A 7 -21.04 -9.74 -31.40
C ASP A 7 -21.68 -10.50 -32.58
N GLY A 8 -22.86 -11.06 -32.34
CA GLY A 8 -23.78 -11.54 -33.36
C GLY A 8 -24.96 -10.58 -33.47
N GLY A 9 -24.73 -9.41 -34.09
CA GLY A 9 -25.77 -8.51 -34.63
C GLY A 9 -26.96 -8.17 -33.73
N HIS A 10 -27.02 -6.89 -33.32
CA HIS A 10 -28.10 -6.23 -32.56
C HIS A 10 -28.10 -6.54 -31.05
N TRP A 11 -28.17 -5.46 -30.26
CA TRP A 11 -28.16 -5.38 -28.80
C TRP A 11 -29.36 -6.08 -28.13
N GLY A 12 -29.51 -7.39 -28.37
CA GLY A 12 -30.59 -8.22 -27.87
C GLY A 12 -30.47 -9.72 -28.17
N ALA A 13 -29.47 -10.20 -28.90
CA ALA A 13 -29.39 -11.59 -29.32
C ALA A 13 -28.16 -12.32 -28.72
N TRP A 14 -28.42 -13.29 -27.83
CA TRP A 14 -27.55 -14.39 -27.41
C TRP A 14 -26.12 -14.05 -26.91
N LYS A 15 -25.96 -13.94 -25.59
CA LYS A 15 -24.64 -14.00 -24.94
C LYS A 15 -24.21 -15.47 -24.86
N GLN A 16 -23.27 -15.89 -25.69
CA GLN A 16 -22.67 -17.22 -25.61
C GLN A 16 -21.27 -17.13 -25.00
N GLU A 17 -21.05 -17.84 -23.90
CA GLU A 17 -19.73 -18.02 -23.30
C GLU A 17 -18.83 -18.79 -24.27
N SER A 18 -17.70 -18.21 -24.67
CA SER A 18 -16.80 -18.83 -25.64
C SER A 18 -15.81 -19.80 -24.97
N THR A 19 -15.25 -19.45 -23.81
CA THR A 19 -14.22 -20.23 -23.08
C THR A 19 -14.10 -19.81 -21.62
N HIS A 20 -13.84 -20.75 -20.70
CA HIS A 20 -13.44 -20.50 -19.30
C HIS A 20 -12.25 -21.39 -18.87
N GLY A 21 -11.58 -21.02 -17.77
CA GLY A 21 -10.37 -21.68 -17.28
C GLY A 21 -9.71 -20.92 -16.12
N HIS A 22 -8.64 -21.46 -15.53
CA HIS A 22 -7.87 -20.74 -14.52
C HIS A 22 -6.40 -21.13 -14.64
N LEU A 23 -5.52 -20.13 -14.57
CA LEU A 23 -4.07 -20.32 -14.62
C LEU A 23 -3.47 -19.87 -13.30
N CYS A 24 -2.67 -20.75 -12.70
CA CYS A 24 -1.90 -20.42 -11.50
C CYS A 24 -0.67 -19.60 -11.90
N LEU A 25 -0.54 -18.38 -11.36
CA LEU A 25 0.59 -17.48 -11.61
C LEU A 25 1.33 -17.20 -10.29
N PRO A 26 2.36 -18.00 -9.93
CA PRO A 26 3.09 -17.79 -8.68
C PRO A 26 3.83 -16.44 -8.69
N ARG A 27 3.72 -15.67 -7.60
CA ARG A 27 4.41 -14.37 -7.39
C ARG A 27 4.03 -13.23 -8.35
N HIS A 28 2.81 -13.24 -8.88
CA HIS A 28 2.29 -12.17 -9.75
C HIS A 28 1.42 -11.18 -8.97
N GLU A 29 1.49 -9.88 -9.30
CA GLU A 29 0.54 -8.90 -8.76
C GLU A 29 -0.84 -9.03 -9.41
N VAL A 30 -1.86 -8.42 -8.81
CA VAL A 30 -3.23 -8.38 -9.38
C VAL A 30 -3.19 -7.81 -10.80
N PHE A 31 -2.46 -6.71 -11.01
CA PHE A 31 -2.24 -6.11 -12.33
C PHE A 31 -1.64 -7.09 -13.34
N ASP A 32 -0.61 -7.82 -12.93
CA ASP A 32 0.08 -8.80 -13.78
C ASP A 32 -0.81 -10.00 -14.12
N ALA A 33 -1.58 -10.47 -13.15
CA ALA A 33 -2.52 -11.56 -13.32
C ALA A 33 -3.65 -11.17 -14.26
N GLU A 34 -4.15 -9.94 -14.17
CA GLU A 34 -5.18 -9.42 -15.05
C GLU A 34 -4.71 -9.18 -16.48
N ALA A 35 -3.52 -8.58 -16.67
CA ALA A 35 -2.93 -8.43 -18.00
C ALA A 35 -2.70 -9.80 -18.67
N THR A 36 -2.23 -10.79 -17.89
CA THR A 36 -2.06 -12.17 -18.38
C THR A 36 -3.40 -12.84 -18.68
N ALA A 37 -4.42 -12.63 -17.84
CA ALA A 37 -5.75 -13.18 -18.06
C ALA A 37 -6.43 -12.57 -19.31
N ALA A 38 -6.22 -11.28 -19.58
CA ALA A 38 -6.69 -10.63 -20.79
C ALA A 38 -6.02 -11.22 -22.04
N TYR A 39 -4.69 -11.41 -21.99
CA TYR A 39 -3.92 -12.02 -23.08
C TYR A 39 -4.33 -13.46 -23.37
N GLU A 40 -4.39 -14.30 -22.35
CA GLU A 40 -4.80 -15.70 -22.50
C GLU A 40 -6.27 -15.82 -22.92
N GLY A 41 -7.14 -14.95 -22.40
CA GLY A 41 -8.53 -14.84 -22.84
C GLY A 41 -8.64 -14.50 -24.32
N LEU A 42 -7.94 -13.47 -24.78
CA LEU A 42 -7.95 -13.06 -26.19
C LEU A 42 -7.47 -14.20 -27.11
N LYS A 43 -6.37 -14.88 -26.76
CA LYS A 43 -5.91 -16.07 -27.48
C LYS A 43 -6.98 -17.17 -27.54
N ALA A 44 -7.64 -17.45 -26.42
CA ALA A 44 -8.68 -18.45 -26.34
C ALA A 44 -9.88 -18.10 -27.25
N ALA A 45 -10.30 -16.82 -27.29
CA ALA A 45 -11.34 -16.38 -28.22
C ALA A 45 -10.91 -16.50 -29.69
N CYS A 46 -9.66 -16.15 -30.04
CA CYS A 46 -9.13 -16.32 -31.40
C CYS A 46 -9.17 -17.78 -31.87
N ASN A 47 -9.00 -18.73 -30.95
CA ASN A 47 -9.02 -20.17 -31.24
C ASN A 47 -10.41 -20.80 -31.07
N SER A 48 -11.44 -20.01 -30.73
CA SER A 48 -12.80 -20.53 -30.53
C SER A 48 -13.48 -20.83 -31.87
N ALA A 49 -14.42 -21.79 -31.87
CA ALA A 49 -15.21 -22.13 -33.04
C ALA A 49 -16.06 -20.96 -33.58
N GLN A 50 -16.28 -19.93 -32.77
CA GLN A 50 -17.05 -18.73 -33.12
C GLN A 50 -16.20 -17.61 -33.73
N ALA A 51 -14.86 -17.67 -33.59
CA ALA A 51 -13.96 -16.66 -34.13
C ALA A 51 -14.15 -16.39 -35.63
N PRO A 52 -14.43 -17.39 -36.50
CA PRO A 52 -14.72 -17.16 -37.91
C PRO A 52 -15.91 -16.24 -38.19
N TYR A 53 -16.93 -16.30 -37.32
CA TYR A 53 -18.22 -15.65 -37.54
C TYR A 53 -18.40 -14.35 -36.75
N THR A 54 -17.40 -13.99 -35.93
CA THR A 54 -17.49 -12.82 -35.06
C THR A 54 -16.90 -11.58 -35.70
N GLN A 55 -17.64 -10.47 -35.76
CA GLN A 55 -17.05 -9.21 -36.22
C GLN A 55 -16.16 -8.59 -35.14
N ASN A 56 -16.75 -8.23 -34.01
CA ASN A 56 -16.09 -7.52 -32.92
C ASN A 56 -15.96 -8.39 -31.67
N LEU A 57 -14.89 -8.17 -30.93
CA LEU A 57 -14.59 -8.88 -29.70
C LEU A 57 -14.40 -7.86 -28.59
N TYR A 58 -15.14 -8.01 -27.50
CA TYR A 58 -15.08 -7.10 -26.36
C TYR A 58 -14.38 -7.75 -25.17
N VAL A 59 -13.40 -7.05 -24.62
CA VAL A 59 -12.55 -7.41 -23.48
C VAL A 59 -12.94 -6.51 -22.31
N LEU A 60 -13.63 -7.06 -21.31
CA LEU A 60 -14.14 -6.29 -20.17
C LEU A 60 -13.31 -6.54 -18.91
N LEU A 61 -12.68 -5.50 -18.38
CA LEU A 61 -11.77 -5.54 -17.23
C LEU A 61 -12.28 -4.64 -16.11
N ASP A 62 -12.11 -5.04 -14.86
CA ASP A 62 -12.42 -4.20 -13.69
C ASP A 62 -11.22 -3.43 -13.14
N ASN A 63 -10.01 -3.74 -13.60
CA ASN A 63 -8.83 -2.92 -13.37
C ASN A 63 -8.63 -1.88 -14.47
N GLN A 64 -8.91 -0.64 -14.09
CA GLN A 64 -8.85 0.52 -14.98
C GLN A 64 -7.45 0.72 -15.56
N GLU A 65 -6.40 0.49 -14.77
CA GLU A 65 -5.02 0.67 -15.21
C GLU A 65 -4.64 -0.37 -16.29
N VAL A 66 -5.05 -1.64 -16.11
CA VAL A 66 -4.82 -2.68 -17.12
C VAL A 66 -5.57 -2.34 -18.41
N ALA A 67 -6.85 -1.96 -18.31
CA ALA A 67 -7.64 -1.58 -19.47
C ALA A 67 -7.00 -0.43 -20.27
N GLN A 68 -6.50 0.61 -19.57
CA GLN A 68 -5.80 1.73 -20.20
C GLN A 68 -4.51 1.30 -20.88
N GLN A 69 -3.68 0.49 -20.21
CA GLN A 69 -2.39 0.09 -20.78
C GLN A 69 -2.53 -0.87 -21.96
N LEU A 70 -3.55 -1.74 -21.98
CA LEU A 70 -3.83 -2.61 -23.13
C LEU A 70 -4.14 -1.80 -24.41
N GLN A 71 -4.74 -0.61 -24.28
CA GLN A 71 -5.07 0.28 -25.40
C GLN A 71 -4.00 1.35 -25.68
N GLY A 72 -3.09 1.57 -24.73
CA GLY A 72 -2.12 2.66 -24.76
C GLY A 72 -0.68 2.20 -24.93
N SER A 73 0.26 3.01 -24.45
CA SER A 73 1.68 2.66 -24.40
C SER A 73 1.98 1.87 -23.11
N PRO A 74 2.40 0.61 -23.19
CA PRO A 74 2.61 -0.20 -22.00
C PRO A 74 3.80 0.27 -21.17
N ARG A 75 3.67 0.21 -19.84
CA ARG A 75 4.69 0.63 -18.88
C ARG A 75 4.81 -0.42 -17.76
N GLY A 76 6.01 -0.56 -17.18
CA GLY A 76 6.24 -1.44 -16.02
C GLY A 76 6.41 -2.93 -16.35
N SER A 77 6.26 -3.79 -15.35
CA SER A 77 6.69 -5.20 -15.38
C SER A 77 5.93 -6.11 -16.34
N SER A 78 4.68 -5.78 -16.71
CA SER A 78 3.86 -6.56 -17.65
C SER A 78 3.95 -6.07 -19.10
N GLN A 79 4.92 -5.21 -19.44
CA GLN A 79 5.05 -4.63 -20.77
C GLN A 79 5.05 -5.68 -21.88
N HIS A 80 5.81 -6.77 -21.72
CA HIS A 80 5.87 -7.84 -22.72
C HIS A 80 4.52 -8.52 -22.94
N THR A 81 3.77 -8.80 -21.87
CA THR A 81 2.43 -9.41 -21.95
C THR A 81 1.43 -8.48 -22.61
N ILE A 82 1.49 -7.18 -22.30
CA ILE A 82 0.62 -6.17 -22.89
C ILE A 82 0.92 -5.99 -24.38
N LEU A 83 2.20 -5.96 -24.77
CA LEU A 83 2.61 -5.91 -26.18
C LEU A 83 2.12 -7.15 -26.94
N ALA A 84 2.25 -8.35 -26.36
CA ALA A 84 1.75 -9.58 -26.96
C ALA A 84 0.21 -9.56 -27.11
N PHE A 85 -0.53 -9.01 -26.13
CA PHE A 85 -1.96 -8.76 -26.27
C PHE A 85 -2.26 -7.84 -27.45
N GLN A 86 -1.55 -6.70 -27.54
CA GLN A 86 -1.76 -5.72 -28.61
C GLN A 86 -1.48 -6.31 -29.99
N GLU A 87 -0.45 -7.14 -30.12
CA GLU A 87 -0.14 -7.85 -31.37
C GLU A 87 -1.31 -8.75 -31.81
N VAL A 88 -1.83 -9.58 -30.90
CA VAL A 88 -2.98 -10.45 -31.20
C VAL A 88 -4.24 -9.64 -31.48
N ALA A 89 -4.47 -8.56 -30.74
CA ALA A 89 -5.63 -7.68 -30.92
C ALA A 89 -5.60 -6.98 -32.29
N ASN A 90 -4.44 -6.49 -32.70
CA ASN A 90 -4.23 -5.83 -33.99
C ASN A 90 -4.34 -6.81 -35.17
N ALA A 91 -4.03 -8.10 -34.96
CA ALA A 91 -4.18 -9.14 -35.97
C ALA A 91 -5.63 -9.63 -36.14
N TRP A 92 -6.55 -9.28 -35.24
CA TRP A 92 -7.95 -9.72 -35.28
C TRP A 92 -8.71 -9.45 -36.60
N PRO A 93 -8.60 -8.26 -37.23
CA PRO A 93 -9.32 -7.99 -38.48
C PRO A 93 -8.84 -8.87 -39.65
N THR A 94 -7.56 -9.27 -39.61
CA THR A 94 -6.86 -10.05 -40.64
C THR A 94 -6.66 -11.51 -40.24
N ARG A 95 -7.42 -12.00 -39.25
CA ARG A 95 -7.25 -13.37 -38.73
C ARG A 95 -7.51 -14.43 -39.83
N PRO A 96 -6.77 -15.56 -39.84
CA PRO A 96 -6.76 -16.49 -40.98
C PRO A 96 -8.09 -17.18 -41.28
N LEU A 97 -8.92 -17.41 -40.26
CA LEU A 97 -10.14 -18.22 -40.36
C LEU A 97 -11.42 -17.37 -40.37
N ARG A 98 -11.37 -16.10 -40.82
CA ARG A 98 -12.58 -15.24 -40.90
C ARG A 98 -13.48 -15.67 -42.06
N CYS A 99 -14.77 -15.85 -41.78
CA CYS A 99 -15.79 -16.05 -42.81
C CYS A 99 -15.85 -14.81 -43.72
N GLN A 100 -15.82 -15.00 -45.03
CA GLN A 100 -15.79 -13.91 -46.01
C GLN A 100 -17.01 -12.98 -45.92
N ALA A 101 -18.15 -13.48 -45.44
CA ALA A 101 -19.38 -12.71 -45.26
C ALA A 101 -19.32 -11.73 -44.08
N ILE A 102 -18.40 -11.93 -43.13
CA ILE A 102 -18.26 -11.08 -41.94
C ILE A 102 -17.23 -10.00 -42.22
N GLN A 103 -17.56 -8.73 -42.02
CA GLN A 103 -16.61 -7.63 -42.20
C GLN A 103 -15.43 -7.72 -41.22
N PRO A 104 -14.25 -7.18 -41.56
CA PRO A 104 -13.18 -6.99 -40.59
C PRO A 104 -13.70 -6.14 -39.42
N GLY A 105 -13.70 -6.69 -38.22
CA GLY A 105 -13.98 -5.95 -36.99
C GLY A 105 -12.71 -5.82 -36.14
N GLN A 106 -12.87 -5.46 -34.87
CA GLN A 106 -11.74 -5.13 -33.99
C GLN A 106 -11.93 -5.68 -32.57
N VAL A 107 -10.84 -5.65 -31.79
CA VAL A 107 -10.85 -5.93 -30.36
C VAL A 107 -11.07 -4.62 -29.60
N HIS A 108 -12.12 -4.58 -28.80
CA HIS A 108 -12.46 -3.46 -27.93
C HIS A 108 -12.13 -3.81 -26.48
N VAL A 109 -11.34 -2.98 -25.80
CA VAL A 109 -11.10 -3.10 -24.37
C VAL A 109 -11.94 -2.05 -23.65
N HIS A 110 -12.70 -2.46 -22.65
CA HIS A 110 -13.48 -1.56 -21.81
C HIS A 110 -13.26 -1.84 -20.34
N TRP A 111 -13.15 -0.77 -19.58
CA TRP A 111 -13.23 -0.85 -18.12
C TRP A 111 -14.69 -0.94 -17.68
N ILE A 112 -14.97 -1.82 -16.72
CA ILE A 112 -16.26 -1.97 -16.04
C ILE A 112 -16.06 -1.89 -14.51
N PRO A 113 -17.05 -1.42 -13.74
CA PRO A 113 -16.91 -1.38 -12.29
C PRO A 113 -16.93 -2.79 -11.68
N GLY A 114 -15.95 -3.09 -10.83
CA GLY A 114 -15.90 -4.32 -10.04
C GLY A 114 -16.98 -4.35 -8.95
N HIS A 115 -17.39 -5.57 -8.54
CA HIS A 115 -18.37 -5.82 -7.46
C HIS A 115 -19.72 -5.09 -7.59
N ALA A 116 -20.13 -4.79 -8.83
CA ALA A 116 -21.36 -4.05 -9.12
C ALA A 116 -22.57 -4.93 -9.50
N GLY A 117 -22.56 -6.24 -9.20
CA GLY A 117 -23.66 -7.14 -9.60
C GLY A 117 -23.62 -7.59 -11.06
N ILE A 118 -22.51 -7.32 -11.78
CA ILE A 118 -22.36 -7.73 -13.19
C ILE A 118 -22.02 -9.21 -13.22
N ALA A 119 -23.01 -10.05 -13.52
CA ALA A 119 -22.91 -11.51 -13.49
C ALA A 119 -21.66 -12.07 -14.18
N GLY A 120 -21.21 -11.44 -15.28
CA GLY A 120 -19.96 -11.81 -15.93
C GLY A 120 -18.72 -11.53 -15.06
N ASN A 121 -18.56 -10.29 -14.61
CA ASN A 121 -17.41 -9.91 -13.77
C ASN A 121 -17.33 -10.76 -12.49
N GLU A 122 -18.47 -11.06 -11.87
CA GLU A 122 -18.51 -11.88 -10.67
C GLU A 122 -18.07 -13.34 -10.90
N GLN A 123 -18.46 -13.93 -12.03
CA GLN A 123 -17.99 -15.27 -12.42
C GLN A 123 -16.48 -15.27 -12.71
N ALA A 124 -16.00 -14.22 -13.36
CA ALA A 124 -14.59 -13.97 -13.63
C ALA A 124 -13.73 -13.88 -12.36
N ASP A 125 -14.24 -13.17 -11.34
CA ASP A 125 -13.65 -13.06 -10.01
C ASP A 125 -13.62 -14.40 -9.27
N GLU A 126 -14.71 -15.15 -9.32
CA GLU A 126 -14.79 -16.45 -8.64
C GLU A 126 -13.79 -17.45 -9.24
N GLN A 127 -13.61 -17.46 -10.56
CA GLN A 127 -12.59 -18.28 -11.22
C GLN A 127 -11.17 -17.83 -10.85
N ALA A 128 -10.92 -16.52 -10.76
CA ALA A 128 -9.62 -16.00 -10.31
C ALA A 128 -9.32 -16.43 -8.86
N LYS A 129 -10.31 -16.39 -7.97
CA LYS A 129 -10.19 -16.87 -6.59
C LYS A 129 -9.91 -18.37 -6.53
N LYS A 130 -10.56 -19.19 -7.36
CA LYS A 130 -10.29 -20.64 -7.46
C LYS A 130 -8.86 -20.92 -7.93
N GLY A 131 -8.38 -20.22 -8.95
CA GLY A 131 -6.99 -20.31 -9.42
C GLY A 131 -5.97 -19.93 -8.35
N ALA A 132 -6.25 -18.89 -7.56
CA ALA A 132 -5.41 -18.48 -6.43
C ALA A 132 -5.45 -19.49 -5.27
N ARG A 133 -6.61 -20.09 -4.97
CA ARG A 133 -6.75 -21.13 -3.92
C ARG A 133 -5.99 -22.42 -4.23
N GLY A 134 -5.73 -22.73 -5.50
CA GLY A 134 -4.84 -23.83 -5.90
C GLY A 134 -3.41 -23.73 -5.32
N ILE A 135 -2.97 -22.53 -4.93
CA ILE A 135 -1.69 -22.30 -4.23
C ILE A 135 -1.74 -22.74 -2.77
N LEU A 136 -2.92 -22.81 -2.13
CA LEU A 136 -3.04 -23.14 -0.70
C LEU A 136 -3.18 -24.65 -0.45
N ALA A 137 -3.79 -25.41 -1.38
CA ALA A 137 -4.01 -26.85 -1.22
C ALA A 137 -2.82 -27.75 -1.63
N GLY A 138 -1.83 -27.20 -2.34
CA GLY A 138 -0.68 -27.96 -2.84
C GLY A 138 0.57 -27.96 -1.93
N ASN A 139 0.58 -27.15 -0.87
CA ASN A 139 1.84 -26.86 -0.15
C ASN A 139 2.07 -27.74 1.08
N GLU A 140 1.07 -28.41 1.63
CA GLU A 140 1.28 -29.23 2.84
C GLU A 140 2.06 -30.53 2.54
N GLN A 141 1.78 -31.18 1.41
CA GLN A 141 2.52 -32.40 1.00
C GLN A 141 3.84 -32.08 0.28
N ALA A 142 3.92 -30.94 -0.42
CA ALA A 142 5.13 -30.49 -1.10
C ALA A 142 6.20 -29.99 -0.12
N ASP A 143 5.82 -29.31 0.97
CA ASP A 143 6.77 -28.86 2.01
C ASP A 143 7.34 -30.03 2.85
N GLU A 144 6.57 -31.11 3.05
CA GLU A 144 7.09 -32.33 3.68
C GLU A 144 8.11 -33.07 2.79
N GLN A 145 7.88 -33.10 1.47
CA GLN A 145 8.81 -33.72 0.52
C GLN A 145 10.05 -32.84 0.26
N ALA A 146 9.90 -31.51 0.24
CA ALA A 146 11.02 -30.57 0.11
C ALA A 146 12.00 -30.63 1.30
N LYS A 147 11.51 -30.96 2.51
CA LYS A 147 12.39 -31.21 3.68
C LYS A 147 13.18 -32.52 3.60
N LYS A 148 12.73 -33.50 2.80
CA LYS A 148 13.40 -34.81 2.65
C LYS A 148 14.29 -34.91 1.41
N GLY A 149 14.14 -33.99 0.44
CA GLY A 149 14.86 -34.01 -0.84
C GLY A 149 16.09 -33.09 -0.96
N ALA A 150 16.58 -32.49 0.14
CA ALA A 150 17.73 -31.60 0.12
C ALA A 150 19.07 -32.35 -0.07
N ARG A 151 19.21 -33.07 -1.18
CA ARG A 151 20.49 -33.41 -1.81
C ARG A 151 20.25 -33.64 -3.30
N SER A 152 20.95 -32.84 -4.10
CA SER A 152 21.09 -32.94 -5.56
C SER A 152 20.00 -32.26 -6.40
N THR A 153 20.32 -31.05 -6.88
CA THR A 153 20.47 -30.64 -8.30
C THR A 153 20.04 -29.17 -8.45
N PRO A 154 20.88 -28.27 -8.97
CA PRO A 154 20.50 -26.88 -9.21
C PRO A 154 19.71 -26.79 -10.52
N GLN A 155 18.39 -26.60 -10.42
CA GLN A 155 17.60 -26.12 -11.56
C GLN A 155 17.57 -24.60 -11.53
N THR A 156 18.47 -24.02 -12.33
CA THR A 156 18.40 -22.66 -12.84
C THR A 156 17.17 -22.56 -13.74
N ASN A 157 16.11 -21.90 -13.27
CA ASN A 157 15.10 -21.16 -14.03
C ASN A 157 14.08 -20.57 -13.06
N THR A 158 14.51 -19.65 -12.20
CA THR A 158 13.58 -18.81 -11.44
C THR A 158 13.15 -17.67 -12.37
N PRO A 159 11.85 -17.53 -12.70
CA PRO A 159 11.41 -16.38 -13.50
C PRO A 159 11.78 -15.08 -12.76
N PRO A 160 12.13 -14.00 -13.50
CA PRO A 160 12.58 -12.77 -12.87
C PRO A 160 11.52 -12.28 -11.89
N THR A 161 11.93 -12.12 -10.63
CA THR A 161 11.11 -11.57 -9.56
C THR A 161 10.61 -10.19 -10.00
N ARG A 162 9.29 -10.05 -10.20
CA ARG A 162 8.69 -8.78 -10.62
C ARG A 162 8.97 -7.72 -9.56
N TYR A 163 9.38 -6.54 -10.01
CA TYR A 163 9.92 -5.42 -9.23
C TYR A 163 9.17 -5.15 -7.90
N ALA A 164 7.85 -5.22 -7.91
CA ALA A 164 7.03 -4.89 -6.75
C ALA A 164 6.98 -5.99 -5.68
N TRP A 165 7.10 -7.27 -6.05
CA TRP A 165 7.31 -8.35 -5.06
C TRP A 165 8.64 -8.15 -4.35
N ALA A 166 9.71 -7.88 -5.11
CA ALA A 166 11.00 -7.53 -4.54
C ALA A 166 10.90 -6.30 -3.62
N HIS A 167 10.16 -5.27 -4.05
CA HIS A 167 9.95 -4.06 -3.26
C HIS A 167 9.15 -4.32 -1.96
N ARG A 168 8.14 -5.21 -1.98
CA ARG A 168 7.39 -5.62 -0.78
C ARG A 168 8.29 -6.39 0.19
N THR A 169 9.01 -7.39 -0.31
CA THR A 169 9.93 -8.19 0.50
C THR A 169 11.01 -7.31 1.12
N LEU A 170 11.62 -6.41 0.35
CA LEU A 170 12.61 -5.44 0.87
C LEU A 170 12.01 -4.53 1.94
N LYS A 171 10.76 -4.09 1.79
CA LYS A 171 10.08 -3.25 2.78
C LYS A 171 9.77 -4.04 4.06
N GLU A 172 9.35 -5.30 3.94
CA GLU A 172 9.10 -6.20 5.08
C GLU A 172 10.40 -6.47 5.84
N GLU A 173 11.47 -6.83 5.14
CA GLU A 173 12.81 -7.01 5.73
C GLU A 173 13.33 -5.74 6.38
N PHE A 174 13.16 -4.58 5.72
CA PHE A 174 13.51 -3.28 6.29
C PHE A 174 12.80 -3.05 7.62
N TRP A 175 11.48 -3.27 7.69
CA TRP A 175 10.72 -3.06 8.92
C TRP A 175 11.13 -4.02 10.03
N GLN A 176 11.40 -5.29 9.71
CA GLN A 176 11.90 -6.26 10.69
C GLN A 176 13.26 -5.85 11.25
N ARG A 177 14.21 -5.49 10.37
CA ARG A 177 15.54 -5.02 10.79
C ARG A 177 15.46 -3.71 11.57
N PHE A 178 14.61 -2.79 11.15
CA PHE A 178 14.40 -1.52 11.84
C PHE A 178 13.78 -1.73 13.22
N GLN A 179 12.88 -2.70 13.37
CA GLN A 179 12.30 -3.05 14.67
C GLN A 179 13.35 -3.63 15.62
N ALA A 180 14.22 -4.53 15.15
CA ALA A 180 15.33 -5.05 15.94
C ALA A 180 16.33 -3.93 16.31
N PHE A 181 16.72 -3.12 15.33
CA PHE A 181 17.59 -1.96 15.56
C PHE A 181 17.02 -1.01 16.62
N TRP A 182 15.74 -0.68 16.54
CA TRP A 182 15.10 0.21 17.50
C TRP A 182 15.03 -0.39 18.90
N ALA A 183 14.75 -1.69 19.03
CA ALA A 183 14.74 -2.36 20.33
C ALA A 183 16.12 -2.28 21.02
N GLU A 184 17.21 -2.33 20.24
CA GLU A 184 18.59 -2.25 20.74
C GLU A 184 19.11 -0.81 20.92
N ASN A 185 18.69 0.12 20.05
CA ASN A 185 19.30 1.45 19.91
C ASN A 185 18.35 2.61 20.22
N ALA A 186 17.12 2.35 20.70
CA ALA A 186 16.19 3.42 21.06
C ALA A 186 16.84 4.37 22.08
N PRO A 187 16.68 5.70 21.94
CA PRO A 187 17.16 6.65 22.95
C PRO A 187 16.59 6.33 24.33
N GLN A 188 17.39 6.51 25.39
CA GLN A 188 17.00 6.21 26.78
C GLN A 188 15.62 6.78 27.12
N GLN A 189 15.35 8.04 26.74
CA GLN A 189 14.06 8.68 27.02
C GLN A 189 12.86 7.98 26.34
N TYR A 190 13.05 7.43 25.13
CA TYR A 190 11.99 6.66 24.47
C TYR A 190 11.80 5.28 25.13
N GLN A 191 12.87 4.68 25.65
CA GLN A 191 12.80 3.45 26.45
C GLN A 191 12.05 3.71 27.77
N ASP A 192 12.41 4.78 28.49
CA ASP A 192 11.80 5.18 29.77
C ASP A 192 10.30 5.47 29.58
N LEU A 193 9.93 6.18 28.50
CA LEU A 193 8.54 6.46 28.16
C LEU A 193 7.77 5.23 27.63
N SER A 194 8.46 4.11 27.37
CA SER A 194 7.91 2.89 26.77
C SER A 194 7.20 3.16 25.43
N ILE A 195 7.77 4.05 24.60
CA ILE A 195 7.21 4.39 23.28
C ILE A 195 7.75 3.39 22.25
N GLY A 196 6.87 2.50 21.78
CA GLY A 196 7.18 1.53 20.73
C GLY A 196 7.15 2.11 19.33
N LEU A 197 7.66 1.34 18.37
CA LEU A 197 7.50 1.65 16.95
C LEU A 197 6.06 1.41 16.51
N ASP A 198 5.45 2.45 15.95
CA ASP A 198 4.16 2.38 15.27
C ASP A 198 4.33 2.91 13.84
N LYS A 199 3.68 2.25 12.87
CA LYS A 199 3.65 2.70 11.48
C LYS A 199 2.81 3.96 11.31
N ARG A 200 1.82 4.16 12.18
CA ARG A 200 0.89 5.31 12.15
C ARG A 200 0.65 5.84 13.56
N PRO A 201 1.69 6.44 14.17
CA PRO A 201 1.62 6.90 15.54
C PRO A 201 0.56 7.99 15.70
N HIS A 202 -0.15 7.97 16.83
CA HIS A 202 -1.31 8.82 17.08
C HIS A 202 -0.97 10.31 17.14
N GLU A 203 0.24 10.68 17.55
CA GLU A 203 0.71 12.07 17.62
C GLU A 203 0.75 12.76 16.26
N LEU A 204 0.76 12.02 15.14
CA LEU A 204 0.68 12.62 13.80
C LEU A 204 -0.68 13.30 13.53
N SER A 205 -1.68 13.06 14.37
CA SER A 205 -2.95 13.81 14.33
C SER A 205 -2.84 15.21 14.97
N LEU A 206 -1.76 15.50 15.69
CA LEU A 206 -1.58 16.78 16.37
C LEU A 206 -1.15 17.88 15.39
N PRO A 207 -1.57 19.14 15.61
CA PRO A 207 -1.05 20.27 14.84
C PRO A 207 0.49 20.37 14.96
N ARG A 208 1.14 20.73 13.85
CA ARG A 208 2.61 20.77 13.71
C ARG A 208 3.33 21.46 14.87
N ALA A 209 2.79 22.59 15.36
CA ALA A 209 3.36 23.34 16.47
C ALA A 209 3.38 22.53 17.79
N THR A 210 2.31 21.79 18.07
CA THR A 210 2.24 20.92 19.26
C THR A 210 3.07 19.67 19.07
N LEU A 211 3.02 19.05 17.89
CA LEU A 211 3.84 17.88 17.57
C LEU A 211 5.32 18.16 17.79
N GLY A 212 5.83 19.30 17.32
CA GLY A 212 7.22 19.69 17.53
C GLY A 212 7.61 19.80 19.01
N ARG A 213 6.73 20.38 19.85
CA ARG A 213 6.97 20.48 21.30
C ARG A 213 6.92 19.13 22.00
N LEU A 214 5.99 18.27 21.61
CA LEU A 214 5.88 16.90 22.11
C LEU A 214 7.14 16.09 21.79
N LEU A 215 7.60 16.12 20.53
CA LEU A 215 8.80 15.41 20.11
C LEU A 215 10.05 15.95 20.81
N ALA A 216 10.16 17.27 20.99
CA ALA A 216 11.25 17.86 21.77
C ALA A 216 11.22 17.39 23.22
N ALA A 217 10.05 17.37 23.87
CA ALA A 217 9.91 16.88 25.24
C ALA A 217 10.28 15.40 25.38
N ARG A 218 9.92 14.55 24.41
CA ARG A 218 10.22 13.10 24.42
C ARG A 218 11.68 12.77 24.10
N SER A 219 12.34 13.61 23.31
CA SER A 219 13.70 13.36 22.83
C SER A 219 14.75 14.14 23.61
N GLY A 220 14.34 15.15 24.38
CA GLY A 220 15.24 16.07 25.06
C GLY A 220 15.97 17.01 24.10
N HIS A 221 15.66 16.92 22.81
CA HIS A 221 16.26 17.73 21.76
C HIS A 221 15.30 18.88 21.40
N GLY A 222 15.60 20.06 21.92
CA GLY A 222 14.84 21.27 21.67
C GLY A 222 15.50 22.47 22.34
N ASP A 223 14.74 23.57 22.40
CA ASP A 223 15.14 24.80 23.12
C ASP A 223 15.08 24.58 24.64
N PHE A 224 16.06 23.84 25.16
CA PHE A 224 16.22 23.52 26.58
C PHE A 224 17.59 23.97 27.07
N ALA A 225 17.68 24.36 28.34
CA ALA A 225 18.91 24.88 28.94
C ALA A 225 20.10 23.93 28.70
N GLN A 226 19.92 22.64 28.97
CA GLN A 226 20.94 21.61 28.79
C GLN A 226 21.50 21.54 27.36
N TYR A 227 20.66 21.75 26.34
CA TYR A 227 21.10 21.76 24.94
C TYR A 227 21.99 22.97 24.67
N HIS A 228 21.53 24.16 25.06
CA HIS A 228 22.27 25.40 24.83
C HIS A 228 23.59 25.46 25.62
N GLU A 229 23.60 24.95 26.85
CA GLU A 229 24.82 24.80 27.67
C GLU A 229 25.84 23.86 27.01
N ARG A 230 25.38 22.70 26.52
CA ARG A 230 26.25 21.70 25.88
C ARG A 230 26.95 22.25 24.64
N PHE A 231 26.29 23.12 23.88
CA PHE A 231 26.81 23.69 22.63
C PHE A 231 27.35 25.12 22.76
N GLY A 232 27.32 25.71 23.95
CA GLY A 232 27.92 27.02 24.23
C GLY A 232 27.22 28.20 23.54
N HIS A 233 25.89 28.20 23.44
CA HIS A 233 25.17 29.31 22.83
C HIS A 233 25.02 30.50 23.80
N GLU A 234 25.70 31.62 23.52
CA GLU A 234 25.81 32.77 24.45
C GLU A 234 24.53 33.61 24.61
N ASP A 235 23.73 33.79 23.55
CA ASP A 235 22.57 34.70 23.57
C ASP A 235 21.25 34.06 24.01
N THR A 236 21.27 32.80 24.45
CA THR A 236 20.04 32.00 24.61
C THR A 236 19.35 32.16 25.96
N LYS A 237 18.01 32.29 25.93
CA LYS A 237 17.19 32.33 27.15
C LYS A 237 17.05 30.92 27.74
N LEU A 238 17.96 30.57 28.64
CA LEU A 238 18.00 29.26 29.33
C LEU A 238 16.85 29.08 30.32
N GLU A 239 16.28 30.17 30.83
CA GLU A 239 15.24 30.15 31.86
C GLU A 239 13.86 30.49 31.28
N CYS A 240 12.84 29.90 31.88
CA CYS A 240 11.46 30.32 31.72
C CYS A 240 11.21 31.62 32.48
N SER A 241 10.17 32.37 32.12
CA SER A 241 9.76 33.57 32.88
C SER A 241 9.40 33.28 34.35
N CYS A 242 9.21 32.03 34.74
CA CYS A 242 9.04 31.64 36.15
C CYS A 242 10.36 31.52 36.93
N GLY A 243 11.52 31.75 36.31
CA GLY A 243 12.85 31.70 36.95
C GLY A 243 13.43 30.30 37.09
N HIS A 244 12.89 29.29 36.38
CA HIS A 244 13.45 27.94 36.36
C HIS A 244 14.07 27.62 35.00
N PRO A 245 15.10 26.76 34.94
CA PRO A 245 15.67 26.29 33.69
C PRO A 245 14.62 25.63 32.79
N LYS A 246 14.72 25.87 31.48
CA LYS A 246 13.91 25.21 30.46
C LYS A 246 14.34 23.74 30.36
N THR A 247 13.52 22.85 30.89
CA THR A 247 13.70 21.40 30.76
C THR A 247 12.61 20.80 29.86
N PRO A 248 12.80 19.56 29.35
CA PRO A 248 11.79 18.86 28.56
C PRO A 248 10.40 18.80 29.23
N HIS A 249 10.38 18.62 30.55
CA HIS A 249 9.15 18.42 31.33
C HIS A 249 8.68 19.71 32.02
N HIS A 250 9.30 20.86 31.75
CA HIS A 250 9.03 22.11 32.48
C HIS A 250 7.56 22.54 32.45
N PHE A 251 6.85 22.27 31.35
CA PHE A 251 5.42 22.58 31.23
C PHE A 251 4.57 21.91 32.34
N TYR A 252 5.01 20.76 32.86
CA TYR A 252 4.27 19.99 33.85
C TYR A 252 4.28 20.63 35.25
N TYR A 253 5.34 21.37 35.59
CA TYR A 253 5.55 21.92 36.94
C TYR A 253 5.73 23.45 36.97
N CYS A 254 5.62 24.13 35.83
CA CYS A 254 5.73 25.58 35.79
C CYS A 254 4.55 26.26 36.52
N GLN A 255 4.86 26.99 37.60
CA GLN A 255 3.86 27.70 38.39
C GLN A 255 3.10 28.77 37.59
N LYS A 256 3.79 29.50 36.70
CA LYS A 256 3.14 30.49 35.82
C LYS A 256 2.22 29.82 34.80
N GLY A 257 2.62 28.66 34.25
CA GLY A 257 1.77 27.84 33.38
C GLY A 257 0.49 27.40 34.09
N HIS A 258 0.63 26.86 35.31
CA HIS A 258 -0.51 26.44 36.11
C HIS A 258 -1.47 27.59 36.46
N LYS A 259 -0.94 28.78 36.76
CA LYS A 259 -1.76 29.99 36.98
C LYS A 259 -2.50 30.46 35.73
N ALA A 260 -1.88 30.32 34.55
CA ALA A 260 -2.51 30.71 33.28
C ALA A 260 -3.63 29.75 32.87
N SER A 261 -3.46 28.45 33.10
CA SER A 261 -4.53 27.46 32.96
C SER A 261 -4.24 26.28 33.89
N PRO A 262 -5.18 25.87 34.74
CA PRO A 262 -5.06 24.64 35.50
C PRO A 262 -4.78 23.45 34.58
N HIS A 263 -3.94 22.54 35.07
CA HIS A 263 -3.57 21.35 34.33
C HIS A 263 -4.73 20.34 34.25
N PRO A 264 -5.04 19.75 33.08
CA PRO A 264 -6.02 18.67 32.98
C PRO A 264 -5.43 17.30 33.39
N TRP A 265 -4.23 17.25 33.97
CA TRP A 265 -3.49 16.00 34.21
C TRP A 265 -4.13 15.11 35.28
N GLY A 266 -4.82 15.68 36.28
CA GLY A 266 -5.31 14.92 37.43
C GLY A 266 -4.16 14.27 38.19
N SER A 267 -4.23 12.96 38.42
CA SER A 267 -3.15 12.16 39.04
C SER A 267 -2.15 11.56 38.04
N ARG A 268 -2.26 11.89 36.75
CA ARG A 268 -1.39 11.32 35.70
C ARG A 268 0.01 11.88 35.78
N GLN A 269 1.00 11.01 35.64
CA GLN A 269 2.41 11.40 35.59
C GLN A 269 2.78 12.02 34.23
N VAL A 270 3.87 12.78 34.20
CA VAL A 270 4.35 13.44 32.98
C VAL A 270 4.59 12.45 31.83
N ASP A 271 5.11 11.26 32.13
CA ASP A 271 5.37 10.22 31.14
C ASP A 271 4.09 9.73 30.48
N GLU A 272 3.00 9.62 31.26
CA GLU A 272 1.69 9.24 30.74
C GLU A 272 1.14 10.32 29.79
N ILE A 273 1.36 11.59 30.10
CA ILE A 273 0.97 12.72 29.25
C ILE A 273 1.74 12.67 27.93
N LEU A 274 3.04 12.40 27.99
CA LEU A 274 3.90 12.38 26.81
C LEU A 274 3.66 11.15 25.93
N ARG A 275 3.29 9.99 26.48
CA ARG A 275 3.16 8.74 25.69
C ARG A 275 1.74 8.45 25.18
N SER A 276 0.71 8.82 25.93
CA SER A 276 -0.65 8.33 25.67
C SER A 276 -1.43 9.24 24.71
N LYS A 277 -2.39 8.65 23.98
CA LYS A 277 -3.25 9.41 23.06
C LYS A 277 -4.11 10.45 23.77
N SER A 278 -4.66 10.12 24.93
CA SER A 278 -5.41 11.07 25.76
C SER A 278 -4.47 12.14 26.31
N GLY A 279 -3.30 11.76 26.82
CA GLY A 279 -2.29 12.67 27.35
C GLY A 279 -1.81 13.70 26.33
N THR A 280 -1.45 13.27 25.12
CA THR A 280 -0.96 14.18 24.08
C THR A 280 -2.05 15.13 23.56
N ARG A 281 -3.31 14.67 23.51
CA ARG A 281 -4.47 15.54 23.24
C ARG A 281 -4.67 16.56 24.35
N ASP A 282 -4.63 16.15 25.60
CA ASP A 282 -4.83 17.05 26.73
C ASP A 282 -3.67 18.07 26.81
N LEU A 283 -2.44 17.65 26.47
CA LEU A 283 -1.27 18.52 26.27
C LEU A 283 -1.55 19.57 25.20
N HIS A 284 -2.06 19.15 24.04
CA HIS A 284 -2.44 20.07 22.98
C HIS A 284 -3.45 21.12 23.46
N GLU A 285 -4.56 20.68 24.06
CA GLU A 285 -5.62 21.58 24.51
C GLU A 285 -5.14 22.54 25.60
N TRP A 286 -4.30 22.08 26.52
CA TRP A 286 -3.74 22.93 27.56
C TRP A 286 -2.78 23.96 26.96
N LEU A 287 -1.93 23.59 25.99
CA LEU A 287 -1.05 24.52 25.31
C LEU A 287 -1.81 25.61 24.53
N GLN A 288 -2.97 25.27 23.97
CA GLN A 288 -3.85 26.26 23.33
C GLN A 288 -4.41 27.25 24.35
N ARG A 289 -4.87 26.77 25.52
CA ARG A 289 -5.50 27.60 26.56
C ARG A 289 -4.50 28.47 27.32
N SER A 290 -3.35 27.90 27.70
CA SER A 290 -2.33 28.59 28.51
C SER A 290 -1.41 29.51 27.71
N HIS A 291 -1.35 29.31 26.38
CA HIS A 291 -0.36 29.92 25.50
C HIS A 291 1.09 29.74 26.00
N PHE A 292 1.37 28.64 26.72
CA PHE A 292 2.60 28.43 27.48
C PHE A 292 3.88 28.74 26.69
N TYR A 293 4.10 28.09 25.54
CA TYR A 293 5.29 28.28 24.71
C TYR A 293 5.27 29.55 23.85
N ARG A 294 4.26 30.43 24.00
CA ARG A 294 4.17 31.72 23.32
C ARG A 294 4.44 32.88 24.27
N THR A 295 3.91 32.82 25.49
CA THR A 295 3.91 33.97 26.41
C THR A 295 4.66 33.71 27.71
N ILE A 296 4.72 32.46 28.17
CA ILE A 296 5.28 32.12 29.49
C ILE A 296 6.70 31.58 29.38
N CYS A 297 6.89 30.61 28.48
CA CYS A 297 8.16 29.94 28.22
C CYS A 297 8.43 29.93 26.70
N PRO A 298 8.60 31.10 26.06
CA PRO A 298 8.82 31.18 24.63
C PRO A 298 10.11 30.45 24.22
N ALA A 299 10.14 29.99 22.97
CA ALA A 299 11.41 29.57 22.38
C ALA A 299 12.39 30.75 22.38
N HIS A 300 13.70 30.44 22.38
CA HIS A 300 14.67 31.44 21.99
C HIS A 300 14.41 31.97 20.57
#